data_AF-R7BZL0-F1
#
_entry.id   AF-R7BZL0-F1
#
_cell.length_a   1.000
_cell.length_b   1.000
_cell.length_c   1.000
_cell.angle_alpha   90.00
_cell.angle_beta   90.00
_cell.angle_gamma   90.00
#
_symmetry.space_group_name_H-M   'P 1'
#
loop_
_entity.id
_entity.type
_entity.pdbx_description
1 polymer ?
#
loop_
_entity_poly.entity_id
_entity_poly.type
_entity_poly.pdbx_seq_one_letter_code
_entity_poly.pdbx_strand_id
1 'polypeptide(L)'
;MSNDVLTLALTVHERKKDVAVRFNRVAHLSPELSWVTLTIDGEKRRLQLREDDEFAYVKTFLKGEHTMTLDFGGVWPAGLVTLPEETTALTEILPVIADCATLEPLAAGSLTTPETPLTNLTTIYASFFAHNAQLKDLTGFFAGTNSLTTVPESLFFPLIYAENFTRVFAGAGLTEVPEQLFHGNPRAADFTESFRGCGKLTKLPGRLFSANPDALVFTRTFAETGLAELPENLFQGTAKGGWFTETFKHTPVKYVPEGLMSGLSPSSVDGMFEPAERAERDPEFLKAGPVLPRGFLLDTIRSDGVPVKSRRSL
;
A
#
# COMPACT_ATOMS: atom_id res chain seq x y z
N MET A 1 13.42 17.71 -21.03
CA MET A 1 13.98 18.11 -19.73
C MET A 1 13.26 17.26 -18.71
N SER A 2 13.85 16.13 -18.33
CA SER A 2 13.30 15.30 -17.25
C SER A 2 13.37 16.14 -15.99
N ASN A 3 12.23 16.46 -15.38
CA ASN A 3 12.23 17.11 -14.08
C ASN A 3 12.50 16.01 -13.05
N ASP A 4 13.77 15.77 -12.74
CA ASP A 4 14.24 14.80 -11.74
C ASP A 4 14.06 15.34 -10.31
N VAL A 5 12.89 15.93 -10.04
CA VAL A 5 12.55 16.60 -8.78
C VAL A 5 11.22 16.07 -8.27
N LEU A 6 11.13 15.83 -6.96
CA LEU A 6 9.86 15.48 -6.35
C LEU A 6 9.07 16.75 -6.04
N THR A 7 7.86 16.86 -6.60
CA THR A 7 6.96 17.99 -6.34
C THR A 7 5.74 17.53 -5.55
N LEU A 8 5.41 18.30 -4.52
CA LEU A 8 4.37 18.02 -3.54
C LEU A 8 3.45 19.23 -3.40
N ALA A 9 2.15 18.97 -3.26
CA ALA A 9 1.22 19.96 -2.75
C ALA A 9 1.09 19.81 -1.23
N LEU A 10 1.12 20.93 -0.52
CA LEU A 10 0.93 20.98 0.93
C LEU A 10 -0.33 21.80 1.23
N THR A 11 -1.19 21.30 2.11
CA THR A 11 -2.35 22.05 2.59
C THR A 11 -2.18 22.37 4.08
N VAL A 12 -2.23 23.65 4.41
CA VAL A 12 -2.08 24.13 5.79
C VAL A 12 -3.42 24.69 6.28
N HIS A 13 -4.05 24.00 7.23
CA HIS A 13 -5.40 24.35 7.72
C HIS A 13 -5.41 25.45 8.79
N GLU A 14 -4.34 25.56 9.58
CA GLU A 14 -4.21 26.54 10.66
C GLU A 14 -3.44 27.79 10.20
N ARG A 15 -3.80 28.95 10.78
CA ARG A 15 -3.11 30.19 10.44
C ARG A 15 -1.73 30.20 11.11
N LYS A 16 -0.66 30.24 10.30
CA LYS A 16 0.75 30.26 10.75
C LYS A 16 1.19 28.95 11.43
N LYS A 17 1.20 27.86 10.66
CA LYS A 17 1.72 26.55 11.09
C LYS A 17 3.19 26.41 10.68
N ASP A 18 4.02 25.88 11.55
CA ASP A 18 5.38 25.48 11.21
C ASP A 18 5.35 24.09 10.55
N VAL A 19 5.83 24.03 9.33
CA VAL A 19 5.93 22.80 8.54
C VAL A 19 7.40 22.42 8.43
N ALA A 20 7.70 21.16 8.70
CA ALA A 20 9.07 20.65 8.74
C ALA A 20 9.29 19.57 7.67
N VAL A 21 10.29 19.76 6.82
CA VAL A 21 10.91 18.67 6.06
C VAL A 21 12.07 18.17 6.89
N ARG A 22 12.12 16.87 7.18
CA ARG A 22 13.22 16.29 7.97
C ARG A 22 14.17 15.52 7.07
N PHE A 23 15.45 15.65 7.36
CA PHE A 23 16.53 14.92 6.72
C PHE A 23 17.10 13.98 7.78
N ASN A 24 16.95 12.69 7.53
CA ASN A 24 17.28 11.62 8.45
C ASN A 24 18.77 11.31 8.39
N ARG A 25 19.31 10.76 9.48
CA ARG A 25 20.68 10.28 9.51
C ARG A 25 20.90 9.16 8.48
N VAL A 26 21.94 9.29 7.67
CA VAL A 26 22.49 8.21 6.83
C VAL A 26 23.98 8.02 7.12
N ALA A 27 24.43 6.76 7.17
CA ALA A 27 25.82 6.41 7.49
C ALA A 27 26.80 6.78 6.37
N HIS A 28 26.35 6.68 5.12
CA HIS A 28 27.14 6.98 3.94
C HIS A 28 26.32 7.84 2.97
N LEU A 29 26.95 8.88 2.44
CA LEU A 29 26.33 9.83 1.53
C LEU A 29 27.27 10.12 0.37
N SER A 30 26.79 9.90 -0.85
CA SER A 30 27.52 10.24 -2.06
C SER A 30 27.93 11.72 -2.06
N PRO A 31 29.15 12.08 -2.48
CA PRO A 31 29.55 13.47 -2.66
C PRO A 31 28.61 14.27 -3.59
N GLU A 32 27.96 13.58 -4.55
CA GLU A 32 27.01 14.19 -5.48
C GLU A 32 25.68 14.55 -4.80
N LEU A 33 25.32 13.89 -3.69
CA LEU A 33 24.16 14.18 -2.84
C LEU A 33 24.50 15.14 -1.69
N SER A 34 25.57 15.93 -1.80
CA SER A 34 25.97 16.88 -0.75
C SER A 34 25.04 18.08 -0.56
N TRP A 35 24.04 18.24 -1.43
CA TRP A 35 23.07 19.34 -1.37
C TRP A 35 21.69 18.91 -1.85
N VAL A 36 20.66 19.55 -1.29
CA VAL A 36 19.30 19.55 -1.83
C VAL A 36 18.87 20.98 -2.14
N THR A 37 18.21 21.18 -3.28
CA THR A 37 17.51 22.42 -3.58
C THR A 37 16.04 22.26 -3.23
N LEU A 38 15.60 23.00 -2.21
CA LEU A 38 14.23 23.10 -1.78
C LEU A 38 13.60 24.35 -2.40
N THR A 39 12.51 24.20 -3.14
CA THR A 39 11.70 25.36 -3.60
C THR A 39 10.37 25.32 -2.91
N ILE A 40 9.97 26.42 -2.26
CA ILE A 40 8.65 26.56 -1.64
C ILE A 40 7.99 27.82 -2.21
N ASP A 41 6.86 27.67 -2.89
CA ASP A 41 6.12 28.77 -3.53
C ASP A 41 7.02 29.66 -4.40
N GLY A 42 7.95 29.04 -5.15
CA GLY A 42 8.93 29.72 -6.00
C GLY A 42 10.20 30.21 -5.28
N GLU A 43 10.21 30.23 -3.95
CA GLU A 43 11.41 30.61 -3.18
C GLU A 43 12.38 29.43 -3.06
N LYS A 44 13.55 29.57 -3.68
CA LYS A 44 14.60 28.56 -3.62
C LYS A 44 15.48 28.70 -2.39
N ARG A 45 15.85 27.57 -1.80
CA ARG A 45 16.84 27.42 -0.73
C ARG A 45 17.69 26.19 -1.03
N ARG A 46 18.98 26.29 -0.76
CA ARG A 46 19.91 25.17 -0.90
C ARG A 46 20.38 24.77 0.49
N LEU A 47 20.20 23.50 0.83
CA LEU A 47 20.54 22.95 2.15
C LEU A 47 21.68 21.96 1.98
N GLN A 48 22.68 22.05 2.87
CA GLN A 48 23.80 21.12 2.86
C GLN A 48 23.39 19.81 3.49
N LEU A 49 23.78 18.71 2.88
CA LEU A 49 23.59 17.36 3.40
C LEU A 49 24.95 16.80 3.81
N ARG A 50 24.97 16.04 4.90
CA ARG A 50 26.18 15.47 5.49
C ARG A 50 25.88 14.08 6.02
N GLU A 51 26.89 13.23 5.98
CA GLU A 51 26.86 11.93 6.67
C GLU A 51 26.66 12.13 8.17
N ASP A 52 25.99 11.17 8.80
CA ASP A 52 25.68 11.12 10.22
C ASP A 52 24.89 12.32 10.80
N ASP A 53 24.44 13.24 9.95
CA ASP A 53 23.68 14.42 10.33
C ASP A 53 22.18 14.18 10.21
N GLU A 54 21.42 14.68 11.18
CA GLU A 54 19.96 14.67 11.18
C GLU A 54 19.47 16.08 11.52
N PHE A 55 18.64 16.64 10.65
CA PHE A 55 18.13 17.99 10.86
C PHE A 55 16.76 18.18 10.21
N ALA A 56 16.08 19.27 10.59
CA ALA A 56 14.82 19.66 9.99
C ALA A 56 14.93 21.06 9.39
N TYR A 57 14.42 21.23 8.17
CA TYR A 57 14.13 22.56 7.64
C TYR A 57 12.70 22.93 8.00
N VAL A 58 12.55 23.98 8.82
CA VAL A 58 11.25 24.46 9.29
C VAL A 58 10.91 25.78 8.60
N LYS A 59 9.71 25.87 8.03
CA LYS A 59 9.16 27.12 7.50
C LYS A 59 7.75 27.35 8.05
N THR A 60 7.46 28.58 8.43
CA THR A 60 6.10 28.99 8.81
C THR A 60 5.28 29.25 7.56
N PHE A 61 4.15 28.56 7.43
CA PHE A 61 3.20 28.70 6.34
C PHE A 61 1.94 29.44 6.76
N LEU A 62 1.41 30.27 5.87
CA LEU A 62 0.06 30.80 6.04
C LEU A 62 -0.97 29.69 5.80
N LYS A 63 -2.22 29.93 6.19
CA LYS A 63 -3.32 29.01 5.85
C LYS A 63 -3.51 29.02 4.33
N GLY A 64 -3.52 27.86 3.69
CA GLY A 64 -3.74 27.74 2.26
C GLY A 64 -3.04 26.53 1.63
N GLU A 65 -3.03 26.52 0.30
CA GLU A 65 -2.30 25.56 -0.52
C GLU A 65 -0.91 26.10 -0.86
N HIS A 66 0.08 25.23 -0.83
CA HIS A 66 1.47 25.54 -1.09
C HIS A 66 2.10 24.48 -1.97
N THR A 67 3.15 24.85 -2.70
CA THR A 67 3.93 23.91 -3.51
C THR A 67 5.33 23.79 -2.95
N MET A 68 5.81 22.56 -2.80
CA MET A 68 7.17 22.25 -2.38
C MET A 68 7.85 21.34 -3.41
N THR A 69 9.07 21.67 -3.81
CA THR A 69 9.91 20.81 -4.65
C THR A 69 11.19 20.44 -3.92
N LEU A 70 11.58 19.16 -4.00
CA LEU A 70 12.85 18.63 -3.52
C LEU A 70 13.67 18.15 -4.71
N ASP A 71 14.82 18.79 -4.92
CA ASP A 71 15.73 18.49 -6.02
C ASP A 71 17.10 18.06 -5.47
N PHE A 72 17.43 16.78 -5.67
CA PHE A 72 18.69 16.15 -5.30
C PHE A 72 19.63 15.97 -6.51
N GLY A 73 19.29 16.54 -7.67
CA GLY A 73 20.15 16.48 -8.85
C GLY A 73 20.07 15.19 -9.67
N GLY A 74 18.95 14.46 -9.62
CA GLY A 74 18.72 13.32 -10.53
C GLY A 74 17.98 12.13 -9.92
N VAL A 75 18.10 11.92 -8.61
CA VAL A 75 17.57 10.73 -7.93
C VAL A 75 16.74 11.10 -6.70
N TRP A 76 15.93 10.16 -6.24
CA TRP A 76 15.29 10.22 -4.94
C TRP A 76 16.11 9.38 -3.94
N PRO A 77 16.80 10.02 -2.96
CA PRO A 77 17.61 9.29 -1.98
C PRO A 77 16.72 8.57 -0.97
N ALA A 78 16.65 7.24 -1.06
CA ALA A 78 15.80 6.43 -0.20
C ALA A 78 16.13 6.62 1.29
N GLY A 79 15.11 6.86 2.11
CA GLY A 79 15.23 6.96 3.56
C GLY A 79 15.87 8.25 4.08
N LEU A 80 16.45 9.08 3.21
CA LEU A 80 17.10 10.33 3.62
C LEU A 80 16.09 11.42 4.01
N VAL A 81 14.88 11.39 3.44
CA VAL A 81 13.89 12.46 3.63
C VAL A 81 12.63 11.92 4.25
N THR A 82 12.17 12.60 5.29
CA THR A 82 10.80 12.46 5.80
C THR A 82 9.99 13.66 5.34
N LEU A 83 8.96 13.38 4.54
CA LEU A 83 8.06 14.40 3.99
C LEU A 83 7.18 15.02 5.08
N PRO A 84 6.73 16.28 4.92
CA PRO A 84 5.82 16.89 5.88
C PRO A 84 4.45 16.20 5.92
N GLU A 85 3.84 16.15 7.11
CA GLU A 85 2.49 15.58 7.31
C GLU A 85 1.43 16.35 6.49
N GLU A 86 1.66 17.63 6.22
CA GLU A 86 0.80 18.51 5.42
C GLU A 86 0.76 18.15 3.94
N THR A 87 1.54 17.16 3.49
CA THR A 87 1.55 16.69 2.10
C THR A 87 0.19 16.10 1.73
N THR A 88 -0.54 16.80 0.87
CA THR A 88 -1.87 16.41 0.41
C THR A 88 -1.88 15.85 -1.00
N ALA A 89 -0.86 16.13 -1.82
CA ALA A 89 -0.72 15.51 -3.14
C ALA A 89 0.72 15.25 -3.55
N LEU A 90 0.92 14.12 -4.25
CA LEU A 90 2.11 13.82 -5.04
C LEU A 90 1.78 14.17 -6.50
N THR A 91 2.31 15.27 -7.03
CA THR A 91 1.76 15.87 -8.25
C THR A 91 2.54 15.54 -9.52
N GLU A 92 3.71 14.91 -9.38
CA GLU A 92 4.64 14.65 -10.48
C GLU A 92 5.21 13.23 -10.39
N ILE A 93 5.97 12.83 -11.41
CA ILE A 93 6.70 11.55 -11.42
C ILE A 93 7.75 11.54 -10.31
N LEU A 94 7.82 10.44 -9.56
CA LEU A 94 8.87 10.20 -8.58
C LEU A 94 10.22 10.02 -9.32
N PRO A 95 11.28 10.77 -8.95
CA PRO A 95 12.63 10.48 -9.44
C PRO A 95 13.05 9.04 -9.11
N VAL A 96 14.08 8.53 -9.79
CA VAL A 96 14.55 7.16 -9.56
C VAL A 96 14.95 6.99 -8.10
N ILE A 97 14.33 6.06 -7.37
CA ILE A 97 14.71 5.75 -6.00
C ILE A 97 16.07 5.08 -6.03
N ALA A 98 17.04 5.67 -5.32
CA ALA A 98 18.43 5.24 -5.33
C ALA A 98 19.02 5.18 -3.93
N ASP A 99 20.10 4.41 -3.81
CA ASP A 99 20.92 4.36 -2.61
C ASP A 99 21.63 5.70 -2.37
N CYS A 100 21.66 6.15 -1.12
CA CYS A 100 22.25 7.44 -0.77
C CYS A 100 23.77 7.50 -0.96
N ALA A 101 24.47 6.36 -0.94
CA ALA A 101 25.91 6.28 -1.05
C ALA A 101 26.38 6.00 -2.49
N THR A 102 25.72 5.06 -3.19
CA THR A 102 26.15 4.64 -4.53
C THR A 102 25.39 5.32 -5.66
N LEU A 103 24.23 5.93 -5.39
CA LEU A 103 23.27 6.43 -6.38
C LEU A 103 22.71 5.35 -7.31
N GLU A 104 22.95 4.08 -7.00
CA GLU A 104 22.41 2.98 -7.80
C GLU A 104 20.91 2.84 -7.53
N PRO A 105 20.09 2.61 -8.58
CA PRO A 105 18.66 2.37 -8.42
C PRO A 105 18.38 1.19 -7.50
N LEU A 106 17.47 1.37 -6.55
CA LEU A 106 17.09 0.32 -5.60
C LEU A 106 15.93 -0.52 -6.13
N ALA A 107 15.94 -1.81 -5.77
CA ALA A 107 14.83 -2.72 -6.01
C ALA A 107 13.68 -2.58 -4.99
N ALA A 108 13.88 -1.80 -3.93
CA ALA A 108 12.89 -1.51 -2.90
C ALA A 108 13.01 -0.05 -2.49
N GLY A 109 11.90 0.57 -2.11
CA GLY A 109 11.91 1.97 -1.71
C GLY A 109 10.67 2.38 -0.94
N SER A 110 10.78 3.49 -0.22
CA SER A 110 9.64 4.14 0.45
C SER A 110 9.81 5.66 0.41
N LEU A 111 8.69 6.38 0.48
CA LEU A 111 8.67 7.82 0.72
C LEU A 111 8.60 8.18 2.21
N THR A 112 8.17 7.23 3.03
CA THR A 112 7.89 7.45 4.46
C THR A 112 8.43 6.30 5.31
N THR A 113 8.44 6.51 6.62
CA THR A 113 8.60 5.42 7.59
C THR A 113 7.24 5.08 8.22
N PRO A 114 7.06 3.90 8.84
CA PRO A 114 5.84 3.58 9.58
C PRO A 114 5.48 4.59 10.66
N GLU A 115 6.48 5.29 11.21
CA GLU A 115 6.30 6.33 12.24
C GLU A 115 5.82 7.67 11.65
N THR A 116 5.98 7.88 10.35
CA THR A 116 5.71 9.16 9.65
C THR A 116 4.91 8.96 8.35
N PRO A 117 3.75 8.28 8.38
CA PRO A 117 2.93 8.09 7.18
C PRO A 117 2.36 9.42 6.66
N LEU A 118 2.06 9.49 5.36
CA LEU A 118 1.39 10.65 4.76
C LEU A 118 -0.13 10.61 5.03
N THR A 119 -0.53 10.86 6.28
CA THR A 119 -1.92 10.76 6.76
C THR A 119 -2.89 11.66 6.00
N ASN A 120 -2.43 12.82 5.52
CA ASN A 120 -3.22 13.80 4.79
C ASN A 120 -3.15 13.66 3.26
N LEU A 121 -2.43 12.65 2.73
CA LEU A 121 -2.34 12.44 1.29
C LEU A 121 -3.72 12.10 0.71
N THR A 122 -4.16 12.85 -0.30
CA THR A 122 -5.45 12.68 -0.97
C THR A 122 -5.32 12.33 -2.44
N THR A 123 -4.24 12.77 -3.09
CA THR A 123 -4.08 12.66 -4.55
C THR A 123 -2.67 12.17 -4.90
N ILE A 124 -2.60 11.24 -5.85
CA ILE A 124 -1.33 10.73 -6.39
C ILE A 124 -1.37 10.87 -7.91
N TYR A 125 -0.27 11.32 -8.49
CA TYR A 125 -0.11 11.39 -9.94
C TYR A 125 -0.20 10.01 -10.58
N ALA A 126 -0.92 9.89 -11.70
CA ALA A 126 -1.23 8.60 -12.32
C ALA A 126 -0.01 7.81 -12.80
N SER A 127 1.06 8.51 -13.17
CA SER A 127 2.33 7.91 -13.62
C SER A 127 3.45 8.10 -12.60
N PHE A 128 3.10 8.14 -11.30
CA PHE A 128 4.05 8.41 -10.21
C PHE A 128 5.31 7.54 -10.28
N PHE A 129 5.18 6.27 -10.68
CA PHE A 129 6.30 5.33 -10.76
C PHE A 129 6.97 5.21 -12.15
N ALA A 130 6.73 6.13 -13.09
CA ALA A 130 7.21 6.00 -14.47
C ALA A 130 8.75 5.82 -14.60
N HIS A 131 9.54 6.37 -13.68
CA HIS A 131 11.00 6.20 -13.65
C HIS A 131 11.49 5.04 -12.77
N ASN A 132 10.59 4.30 -12.12
CA ASN A 132 10.92 3.34 -11.08
C ASN A 132 10.61 1.88 -11.46
N ALA A 133 10.71 1.55 -12.75
CA ALA A 133 10.39 0.22 -13.28
C ALA A 133 11.21 -0.93 -12.65
N GLN A 134 12.38 -0.63 -12.07
CA GLN A 134 13.27 -1.58 -11.40
C GLN A 134 12.74 -2.09 -10.05
N LEU A 135 11.74 -1.42 -9.45
CA LEU A 135 11.22 -1.82 -8.14
C LEU A 135 10.62 -3.21 -8.18
N LYS A 136 11.01 -4.01 -7.18
CA LYS A 136 10.49 -5.36 -6.90
C LYS A 136 9.64 -5.39 -5.63
N ASP A 137 9.92 -4.51 -4.68
CA ASP A 137 9.27 -4.47 -3.37
C ASP A 137 8.68 -3.08 -3.07
N LEU A 138 7.37 -3.04 -2.87
CA LEU A 138 6.55 -1.87 -2.60
C LEU A 138 6.00 -1.89 -1.15
N THR A 139 6.67 -2.62 -0.26
CA THR A 139 6.19 -2.84 1.11
C THR A 139 5.90 -1.52 1.81
N GLY A 140 4.63 -1.35 2.21
CA GLY A 140 4.20 -0.19 3.00
C GLY A 140 4.24 1.16 2.30
N PHE A 141 4.43 1.23 0.97
CA PHE A 141 4.71 2.48 0.25
C PHE A 141 3.66 3.59 0.47
N PHE A 142 2.38 3.22 0.58
CA PHE A 142 1.27 4.13 0.89
C PHE A 142 0.54 3.72 2.17
N ALA A 143 1.24 3.03 3.09
CA ALA A 143 0.66 2.67 4.38
C ALA A 143 0.35 3.91 5.22
N GLY A 144 -0.78 3.88 5.95
CA GLY A 144 -1.22 4.95 6.83
C GLY A 144 -1.75 6.19 6.10
N THR A 145 -2.00 6.14 4.80
CA THR A 145 -2.59 7.24 4.02
C THR A 145 -4.10 7.36 4.28
N ASN A 146 -4.48 7.73 5.50
CA ASN A 146 -5.88 7.70 5.98
C ASN A 146 -6.84 8.60 5.18
N SER A 147 -6.31 9.61 4.49
CA SER A 147 -7.08 10.56 3.67
C SER A 147 -7.13 10.19 2.18
N LEU A 148 -6.39 9.16 1.76
CA LEU A 148 -6.35 8.70 0.37
C LEU A 148 -7.57 7.83 0.09
N THR A 149 -8.55 8.36 -0.62
CA THR A 149 -9.85 7.69 -0.83
C THR A 149 -9.93 6.89 -2.13
N THR A 150 -9.10 7.23 -3.12
CA THR A 150 -9.01 6.54 -4.41
C THR A 150 -7.58 6.65 -4.94
N VAL A 151 -7.24 5.81 -5.91
CA VAL A 151 -5.93 5.82 -6.58
C VAL A 151 -6.12 5.74 -8.10
N PRO A 152 -5.19 6.29 -8.89
CA PRO A 152 -5.22 6.11 -10.34
C PRO A 152 -5.11 4.63 -10.74
N GLU A 153 -5.84 4.21 -11.78
CA GLU A 153 -5.78 2.84 -12.28
C GLU A 153 -4.38 2.43 -12.76
N SER A 154 -3.62 3.40 -13.29
CA SER A 154 -2.27 3.18 -13.82
C SER A 154 -1.17 3.36 -12.78
N LEU A 155 -1.50 3.52 -11.50
CA LEU A 155 -0.54 3.91 -10.46
C LEU A 155 0.70 3.02 -10.48
N PHE A 156 0.54 1.70 -10.58
CA PHE A 156 1.66 0.76 -10.57
C PHE A 156 2.20 0.40 -11.96
N PHE A 157 1.80 1.09 -13.02
CA PHE A 157 2.44 0.97 -14.33
C PHE A 157 3.68 1.90 -14.39
N PRO A 158 4.87 1.45 -14.82
CA PRO A 158 5.20 0.17 -15.46
C PRO A 158 5.99 -0.79 -14.55
N LEU A 159 5.56 -1.05 -13.31
CA LEU A 159 6.30 -1.87 -12.35
C LEU A 159 6.22 -3.38 -12.68
N ILE A 160 6.79 -3.79 -13.82
CA ILE A 160 6.71 -5.15 -14.36
C ILE A 160 7.52 -6.17 -13.54
N TYR A 161 8.45 -5.70 -12.71
CA TYR A 161 9.27 -6.51 -11.81
C TYR A 161 8.76 -6.52 -10.37
N ALA A 162 7.68 -5.80 -10.05
CA ALA A 162 7.11 -5.78 -8.71
C ALA A 162 6.57 -7.17 -8.33
N GLU A 163 7.14 -7.73 -7.27
CA GLU A 163 6.83 -9.05 -6.71
C GLU A 163 6.07 -8.91 -5.38
N ASN A 164 6.35 -7.87 -4.60
CA ASN A 164 5.83 -7.70 -3.24
C ASN A 164 5.03 -6.39 -3.07
N PHE A 165 3.76 -6.51 -2.72
CA PHE A 165 2.83 -5.42 -2.39
C PHE A 165 2.38 -5.46 -0.93
N THR A 166 3.18 -6.07 -0.06
CA THR A 166 2.86 -6.21 1.37
C THR A 166 2.54 -4.87 1.99
N ARG A 167 1.38 -4.73 2.64
CA ARG A 167 0.95 -3.49 3.32
C ARG A 167 0.91 -2.23 2.46
N VAL A 168 0.96 -2.33 1.13
CA VAL A 168 1.10 -1.17 0.23
C VAL A 168 0.07 -0.07 0.50
N PHE A 169 -1.18 -0.41 0.84
CA PHE A 169 -2.25 0.51 1.27
C PHE A 169 -2.79 0.18 2.67
N ALA A 170 -1.99 -0.45 3.54
CA ALA A 170 -2.45 -0.78 4.89
C ALA A 170 -2.89 0.48 5.64
N GLY A 171 -4.12 0.50 6.15
CA GLY A 171 -4.72 1.64 6.86
C GLY A 171 -5.08 2.85 5.98
N ALA A 172 -5.03 2.72 4.66
CA ALA A 172 -5.44 3.79 3.77
C ALA A 172 -6.94 4.11 3.87
N GLY A 173 -7.30 5.34 3.51
CA GLY A 173 -8.69 5.83 3.52
C GLY A 173 -9.57 5.31 2.38
N LEU A 174 -9.12 4.30 1.63
CA LEU A 174 -9.69 3.91 0.35
C LEU A 174 -11.17 3.54 0.48
N THR A 175 -11.99 4.12 -0.39
CA THR A 175 -13.42 3.80 -0.53
C THR A 175 -13.70 2.89 -1.71
N GLU A 176 -12.80 2.90 -2.69
CA GLU A 176 -12.85 2.12 -3.92
C GLU A 176 -11.44 1.72 -4.35
N VAL A 177 -11.35 0.70 -5.21
CA VAL A 177 -10.11 0.23 -5.83
C VAL A 177 -10.37 0.06 -7.32
N PRO A 178 -9.56 0.67 -8.22
CA PRO A 178 -9.71 0.46 -9.66
C PRO A 178 -9.50 -1.01 -10.05
N GLU A 179 -10.30 -1.51 -11.00
CA GLU A 179 -10.21 -2.91 -11.46
C GLU A 179 -8.80 -3.25 -12.00
N GLN A 180 -8.15 -2.30 -12.67
CA GLN A 180 -6.89 -2.50 -13.36
C GLN A 180 -5.65 -2.14 -12.53
N LEU A 181 -5.81 -1.82 -11.24
CA LEU A 181 -4.74 -1.28 -10.40
C LEU A 181 -3.44 -2.11 -10.45
N PHE A 182 -3.55 -3.45 -10.45
CA PHE A 182 -2.40 -4.36 -10.46
C PHE A 182 -2.12 -5.00 -11.83
N HIS A 183 -2.83 -4.61 -12.90
CA HIS A 183 -2.73 -5.30 -14.19
C HIS A 183 -1.39 -5.09 -14.91
N GLY A 184 -0.63 -4.06 -14.52
CA GLY A 184 0.73 -3.83 -14.99
C GLY A 184 1.81 -4.65 -14.28
N ASN A 185 1.45 -5.52 -13.33
CA ASN A 185 2.38 -6.18 -12.40
C ASN A 185 2.33 -7.71 -12.51
N PRO A 186 2.73 -8.30 -13.65
CA PRO A 186 2.56 -9.74 -13.90
C PRO A 186 3.31 -10.64 -12.91
N ARG A 187 4.37 -10.12 -12.26
CA ARG A 187 5.18 -10.84 -11.26
C ARG A 187 4.70 -10.68 -9.82
N ALA A 188 3.63 -9.93 -9.58
CA ALA A 188 3.13 -9.70 -8.23
C ALA A 188 2.74 -11.04 -7.59
N ALA A 189 3.43 -11.40 -6.51
CA ALA A 189 3.35 -12.70 -5.85
C ALA A 189 2.72 -12.59 -4.44
N ASP A 190 3.00 -11.49 -3.73
CA ASP A 190 2.61 -11.29 -2.34
C ASP A 190 1.78 -10.01 -2.14
N PHE A 191 0.55 -10.20 -1.66
CA PHE A 191 -0.42 -9.15 -1.30
C PHE A 191 -0.74 -9.15 0.20
N THR A 192 0.19 -9.62 1.03
CA THR A 192 -0.01 -9.69 2.48
C THR A 192 -0.39 -8.32 3.03
N GLU A 193 -1.56 -8.24 3.68
CA GLU A 193 -2.06 -7.00 4.29
C GLU A 193 -2.19 -5.79 3.34
N SER A 194 -2.18 -5.96 2.01
CA SER A 194 -2.13 -4.84 1.06
C SER A 194 -3.24 -3.80 1.24
N PHE A 195 -4.45 -4.21 1.63
CA PHE A 195 -5.58 -3.33 1.95
C PHE A 195 -6.05 -3.48 3.40
N ARG A 196 -5.22 -4.07 4.28
CA ARG A 196 -5.60 -4.30 5.68
C ARG A 196 -5.97 -2.99 6.35
N GLY A 197 -7.10 -2.95 7.06
CA GLY A 197 -7.54 -1.76 7.79
C GLY A 197 -8.10 -0.65 6.91
N CYS A 198 -8.31 -0.86 5.61
CA CYS A 198 -9.08 0.05 4.75
C CYS A 198 -10.58 -0.03 5.11
N GLY A 199 -10.96 0.43 6.30
CA GLY A 199 -12.30 0.24 6.87
C GLY A 199 -13.44 0.89 6.08
N LYS A 200 -13.13 1.84 5.18
CA LYS A 200 -14.09 2.50 4.29
C LYS A 200 -14.28 1.76 2.95
N LEU A 201 -13.45 0.76 2.66
CA LEU A 201 -13.53 -0.04 1.43
C LEU A 201 -14.65 -1.07 1.57
N THR A 202 -15.76 -0.83 0.88
CA THR A 202 -17.00 -1.63 1.03
C THR A 202 -17.30 -2.54 -0.15
N LYS A 203 -16.61 -2.36 -1.28
CA LYS A 203 -16.76 -3.15 -2.51
C LYS A 203 -15.40 -3.38 -3.18
N LEU A 204 -15.31 -4.46 -3.94
CA LEU A 204 -14.14 -4.78 -4.77
C LEU A 204 -14.56 -4.98 -6.23
N PRO A 205 -13.69 -4.64 -7.19
CA PRO A 205 -13.86 -5.07 -8.57
C PRO A 205 -13.60 -6.58 -8.69
N GLY A 206 -14.34 -7.25 -9.56
CA GLY A 206 -14.29 -8.71 -9.68
C GLY A 206 -13.04 -9.26 -10.38
N ARG A 207 -12.22 -8.41 -11.00
CA ARG A 207 -11.01 -8.79 -11.75
C ARG A 207 -9.75 -8.10 -11.24
N LEU A 208 -9.73 -7.73 -9.96
CA LEU A 208 -8.62 -6.98 -9.36
C LEU A 208 -7.25 -7.65 -9.57
N PHE A 209 -7.20 -8.98 -9.46
CA PHE A 209 -5.96 -9.78 -9.53
C PHE A 209 -5.83 -10.63 -10.80
N SER A 210 -6.73 -10.47 -11.79
CA SER A 210 -6.81 -11.40 -12.93
C SER A 210 -5.59 -11.38 -13.86
N ALA A 211 -4.73 -10.38 -13.72
CA ALA A 211 -3.51 -10.19 -14.51
C ALA A 211 -2.23 -10.47 -13.70
N ASN A 212 -2.35 -11.06 -12.51
CA ASN A 212 -1.24 -11.41 -11.62
C ASN A 212 -1.14 -12.94 -11.49
N PRO A 213 -0.68 -13.68 -12.52
CA PRO A 213 -0.66 -15.14 -12.52
C PRO A 213 0.22 -15.76 -11.42
N ASP A 214 1.23 -15.02 -10.96
CA ASP A 214 2.17 -15.45 -9.93
C ASP A 214 1.67 -15.17 -8.49
N ALA A 215 0.52 -14.49 -8.33
CA ALA A 215 0.01 -14.14 -7.00
C ALA A 215 -0.41 -15.38 -6.23
N LEU A 216 0.19 -15.58 -5.05
CA LEU A 216 -0.01 -16.76 -4.21
C LEU A 216 -0.35 -16.40 -2.77
N VAL A 217 0.09 -15.25 -2.27
CA VAL A 217 -0.06 -14.91 -0.84
C VAL A 217 -1.06 -13.77 -0.68
N PHE A 218 -2.20 -14.09 -0.08
CA PHE A 218 -3.30 -13.15 0.22
C PHE A 218 -3.58 -13.03 1.71
N THR A 219 -2.56 -13.29 2.54
CA THR A 219 -2.69 -13.27 4.00
C THR A 219 -3.16 -11.90 4.46
N ARG A 220 -4.31 -11.84 5.13
CA ARG A 220 -4.91 -10.59 5.65
C ARG A 220 -5.10 -9.47 4.62
N THR A 221 -5.09 -9.76 3.31
CA THR A 221 -5.11 -8.73 2.26
C THR A 221 -6.25 -7.73 2.44
N PHE A 222 -7.44 -8.19 2.84
CA PHE A 222 -8.64 -7.36 3.08
C PHE A 222 -9.11 -7.43 4.53
N ALA A 223 -8.24 -7.83 5.47
CA ALA A 223 -8.62 -7.88 6.87
C ALA A 223 -8.98 -6.48 7.37
N GLU A 224 -9.99 -6.38 8.25
CA GLU A 224 -10.43 -5.12 8.86
C GLU A 224 -10.92 -4.08 7.83
N THR A 225 -11.43 -4.54 6.67
CA THR A 225 -12.11 -3.69 5.67
C THR A 225 -13.62 -3.65 5.90
N GLY A 226 -14.30 -2.70 5.25
CA GLY A 226 -15.76 -2.55 5.30
C GLY A 226 -16.54 -3.47 4.36
N LEU A 227 -15.91 -4.51 3.80
CA LEU A 227 -16.51 -5.37 2.77
C LEU A 227 -17.74 -6.11 3.29
N ALA A 228 -18.90 -5.86 2.69
CA ALA A 228 -20.15 -6.56 3.01
C ALA A 228 -20.51 -7.63 1.96
N GLU A 229 -20.00 -7.48 0.74
CA GLU A 229 -20.22 -8.36 -0.41
C GLU A 229 -18.88 -8.64 -1.10
N LEU A 230 -18.75 -9.83 -1.67
CA LEU A 230 -17.55 -10.25 -2.38
C LEU A 230 -17.86 -10.56 -3.85
N PRO A 231 -16.99 -10.17 -4.80
CA PRO A 231 -17.11 -10.63 -6.17
C PRO A 231 -16.82 -12.12 -6.30
N GLU A 232 -17.63 -12.83 -7.08
CA GLU A 232 -17.44 -14.26 -7.32
C GLU A 232 -16.09 -14.59 -7.99
N ASN A 233 -15.62 -13.73 -8.89
CA ASN A 233 -14.43 -13.98 -9.71
C ASN A 233 -13.15 -13.32 -9.18
N LEU A 234 -13.13 -12.84 -7.92
CA LEU A 234 -12.06 -12.00 -7.39
C LEU A 234 -10.64 -12.60 -7.57
N PHE A 235 -10.52 -13.93 -7.43
CA PHE A 235 -9.26 -14.67 -7.58
C PHE A 235 -9.19 -15.49 -8.87
N GLN A 236 -10.11 -15.30 -9.81
CA GLN A 236 -10.14 -16.06 -11.06
C GLN A 236 -8.90 -15.77 -11.91
N GLY A 237 -8.21 -16.83 -12.35
CA GLY A 237 -7.00 -16.71 -13.18
C GLY A 237 -5.71 -16.49 -12.38
N THR A 238 -5.78 -16.50 -11.05
CA THR A 238 -4.62 -16.34 -10.15
C THR A 238 -4.75 -17.29 -8.94
N ALA A 239 -3.83 -17.21 -7.97
CA ALA A 239 -3.95 -17.80 -6.62
C ALA A 239 -4.13 -19.32 -6.53
N LYS A 240 -3.77 -20.08 -7.57
CA LYS A 240 -3.81 -21.54 -7.56
C LYS A 240 -2.82 -22.08 -6.51
N GLY A 241 -3.33 -22.78 -5.49
CA GLY A 241 -2.52 -23.24 -4.35
C GLY A 241 -2.18 -22.14 -3.35
N GLY A 242 -2.83 -20.97 -3.41
CA GLY A 242 -2.48 -19.81 -2.60
C GLY A 242 -2.82 -19.92 -1.11
N TRP A 243 -2.32 -18.95 -0.34
CA TRP A 243 -2.59 -18.77 1.09
C TRP A 243 -3.58 -17.62 1.31
N PHE A 244 -4.71 -17.94 1.92
CA PHE A 244 -5.80 -17.02 2.21
C PHE A 244 -6.04 -16.86 3.71
N THR A 245 -4.97 -17.02 4.49
CA THR A 245 -5.04 -16.91 5.95
C THR A 245 -5.55 -15.52 6.33
N GLU A 246 -6.67 -15.48 7.04
CA GLU A 246 -7.29 -14.25 7.55
C GLU A 246 -7.63 -13.20 6.47
N THR A 247 -7.74 -13.57 5.18
CA THR A 247 -7.90 -12.63 4.06
C THR A 247 -9.04 -11.63 4.24
N PHE A 248 -10.19 -12.07 4.77
CA PHE A 248 -11.38 -11.25 5.05
C PHE A 248 -11.71 -11.22 6.54
N LYS A 249 -10.71 -11.41 7.40
CA LYS A 249 -10.87 -11.33 8.85
C LYS A 249 -11.45 -9.97 9.26
N HIS A 250 -12.41 -9.99 10.17
CA HIS A 250 -13.10 -8.82 10.70
C HIS A 250 -13.82 -7.97 9.62
N THR A 251 -14.32 -8.60 8.57
CA THR A 251 -15.17 -7.93 7.56
C THR A 251 -16.67 -8.15 7.84
N PRO A 252 -17.55 -7.22 7.42
CA PRO A 252 -19.01 -7.38 7.49
C PRO A 252 -19.64 -8.43 6.53
N VAL A 253 -18.86 -9.23 5.81
CA VAL A 253 -19.36 -10.19 4.81
C VAL A 253 -20.37 -11.14 5.45
N LYS A 254 -21.56 -11.27 4.82
CA LYS A 254 -22.62 -12.17 5.30
C LYS A 254 -22.77 -13.43 4.47
N TYR A 255 -22.44 -13.37 3.18
CA TYR A 255 -22.61 -14.47 2.23
C TYR A 255 -21.35 -14.57 1.38
N VAL A 256 -20.76 -15.76 1.34
CA VAL A 256 -19.63 -16.06 0.47
C VAL A 256 -20.15 -16.53 -0.89
N PRO A 257 -19.70 -15.98 -2.03
CA PRO A 257 -20.07 -16.47 -3.35
C PRO A 257 -19.58 -17.90 -3.62
N GLU A 258 -20.35 -18.70 -4.35
CA GLU A 258 -19.99 -20.08 -4.74
C GLU A 258 -18.63 -20.14 -5.46
N GLY A 259 -18.41 -19.26 -6.45
CA GLY A 259 -17.21 -19.26 -7.27
C GLY A 259 -15.95 -18.65 -6.65
N LEU A 260 -16.00 -18.09 -5.43
CA LEU A 260 -14.88 -17.34 -4.85
C LEU A 260 -13.56 -18.15 -4.81
N MET A 261 -13.66 -19.47 -4.59
CA MET A 261 -12.53 -20.39 -4.49
C MET A 261 -12.45 -21.42 -5.63
N SER A 262 -13.27 -21.23 -6.67
CA SER A 262 -13.43 -22.26 -7.70
C SER A 262 -12.13 -22.53 -8.45
N GLY A 263 -11.71 -23.80 -8.43
CA GLY A 263 -10.51 -24.26 -9.14
C GLY A 263 -9.18 -23.83 -8.54
N LEU A 264 -9.17 -23.15 -7.38
CA LEU A 264 -7.94 -22.63 -6.78
C LEU A 264 -7.17 -23.68 -5.99
N SER A 265 -7.85 -24.65 -5.36
CA SER A 265 -7.23 -25.62 -4.44
C SER A 265 -6.31 -24.95 -3.39
N PRO A 266 -6.82 -24.04 -2.56
CA PRO A 266 -5.98 -23.22 -1.69
C PRO A 266 -5.17 -24.06 -0.70
N SER A 267 -3.97 -23.61 -0.35
CA SER A 267 -3.13 -24.25 0.67
C SER A 267 -3.68 -23.99 2.07
N SER A 268 -4.10 -22.75 2.35
CA SER A 268 -4.67 -22.34 3.64
C SER A 268 -5.84 -21.39 3.43
N VAL A 269 -6.90 -21.57 4.22
CA VAL A 269 -8.01 -20.63 4.40
C VAL A 269 -8.23 -20.33 5.89
N ASP A 270 -7.21 -20.54 6.72
CA ASP A 270 -7.29 -20.40 8.16
C ASP A 270 -7.72 -18.99 8.59
N GLY A 271 -8.75 -18.91 9.42
CA GLY A 271 -9.31 -17.63 9.87
C GLY A 271 -9.82 -16.69 8.75
N MET A 272 -9.96 -17.17 7.50
CA MET A 272 -10.27 -16.34 6.32
C MET A 272 -11.47 -15.42 6.53
N PHE A 273 -12.47 -15.87 7.29
CA PHE A 273 -13.68 -15.12 7.65
C PHE A 273 -13.90 -15.02 9.16
N GLU A 274 -12.82 -14.96 9.96
CA GLU A 274 -12.94 -14.79 11.41
C GLU A 274 -13.67 -13.45 11.70
N PRO A 275 -14.80 -13.47 12.44
CA PRO A 275 -15.56 -12.25 12.73
C PRO A 275 -14.90 -11.40 13.82
N ALA A 276 -15.18 -10.10 13.84
CA ALA A 276 -14.59 -9.15 14.78
C ALA A 276 -15.01 -9.38 16.24
N GLU A 277 -16.24 -9.83 16.46
CA GLU A 277 -16.78 -10.12 17.80
C GLU A 277 -17.03 -11.62 17.96
N ARG A 278 -16.66 -12.16 19.13
CA ARG A 278 -17.01 -13.52 19.53
C ARG A 278 -18.40 -13.52 20.14
N ALA A 279 -19.36 -14.17 19.49
CA ALA A 279 -20.66 -14.39 20.10
C ALA A 279 -20.52 -15.26 21.36
N GLU A 280 -21.34 -14.97 22.38
CA GLU A 280 -21.40 -15.78 23.60
C GLU A 280 -21.69 -17.24 23.25
N ARG A 281 -20.82 -18.16 23.70
CA ARG A 281 -20.89 -19.61 23.40
C ARG A 281 -20.85 -19.96 21.91
N ASP A 282 -19.94 -19.36 21.16
CA ASP A 282 -19.65 -19.70 19.76
C ASP A 282 -18.14 -19.90 19.49
N PRO A 283 -17.52 -20.96 20.04
CA PRO A 283 -16.07 -21.17 19.99
C PRO A 283 -15.53 -21.43 18.57
N GLU A 284 -16.41 -21.75 17.62
CA GLU A 284 -16.08 -22.02 16.21
C GLU A 284 -16.63 -20.96 15.24
N PHE A 285 -17.12 -19.81 15.77
CA PHE A 285 -17.69 -18.71 14.98
C PHE A 285 -18.85 -19.11 14.04
N LEU A 286 -19.54 -20.21 14.34
CA LEU A 286 -20.62 -20.79 13.53
C LEU A 286 -21.86 -19.90 13.43
N LYS A 287 -22.02 -18.94 14.35
CA LYS A 287 -23.15 -18.00 14.39
C LYS A 287 -22.75 -16.59 13.95
N ALA A 288 -21.51 -16.20 14.19
CA ALA A 288 -21.01 -14.86 13.90
C ALA A 288 -20.35 -14.73 12.51
N GLY A 289 -19.91 -15.84 11.90
CA GLY A 289 -19.32 -15.87 10.56
C GLY A 289 -20.34 -15.84 9.41
N PRO A 290 -19.88 -15.66 8.16
CA PRO A 290 -20.74 -15.64 6.98
C PRO A 290 -21.30 -17.03 6.65
N VAL A 291 -22.36 -17.04 5.84
CA VAL A 291 -22.86 -18.26 5.21
C VAL A 291 -21.86 -18.75 4.18
N LEU A 292 -21.36 -19.97 4.38
CA LEU A 292 -20.46 -20.66 3.45
C LEU A 292 -21.28 -21.62 2.57
N PRO A 293 -21.30 -21.42 1.24
CA PRO A 293 -22.05 -22.28 0.35
C PRO A 293 -21.31 -23.61 0.10
N ARG A 294 -22.02 -24.58 -0.50
CA ARG A 294 -21.49 -25.94 -0.68
C ARG A 294 -20.28 -25.97 -1.61
N GLY A 295 -20.28 -25.22 -2.71
CA GLY A 295 -19.16 -25.16 -3.65
C GLY A 295 -17.90 -24.64 -2.97
N PHE A 296 -18.01 -23.53 -2.22
CA PHE A 296 -16.89 -23.01 -1.41
C PHE A 296 -16.30 -24.08 -0.47
N LEU A 297 -17.13 -24.82 0.26
CA LEU A 297 -16.66 -25.88 1.17
C LEU A 297 -15.97 -27.04 0.44
N LEU A 298 -16.44 -27.37 -0.77
CA LEU A 298 -15.81 -28.40 -1.60
C LEU A 298 -14.46 -27.93 -2.17
N ASP A 299 -14.40 -26.69 -2.62
CA ASP A 299 -13.19 -26.09 -3.21
C ASP A 299 -12.08 -25.93 -2.17
N THR A 300 -12.46 -25.78 -0.89
CA THR A 300 -11.52 -25.60 0.24
C THR A 300 -11.30 -26.86 1.07
N ILE A 301 -12.00 -27.98 0.81
CA ILE A 301 -12.02 -29.16 1.71
C ILE A 301 -10.65 -29.76 2.06
N ARG A 302 -9.62 -29.50 1.26
CA ARG A 302 -8.24 -29.99 1.45
C ARG A 302 -7.28 -28.95 2.04
N SER A 303 -7.76 -27.74 2.28
CA SER A 303 -6.97 -26.61 2.76
C SER A 303 -6.81 -26.66 4.28
N ASP A 304 -5.71 -26.10 4.77
CA ASP A 304 -5.55 -25.84 6.20
C ASP A 304 -6.57 -24.81 6.69
N GLY A 305 -7.05 -24.97 7.93
CA GLY A 305 -7.91 -23.98 8.60
C GLY A 305 -9.40 -24.00 8.22
N VAL A 306 -9.85 -24.95 7.39
CA VAL A 306 -11.30 -25.17 7.18
C VAL A 306 -11.95 -25.60 8.50
N PRO A 307 -13.07 -24.97 8.92
CA PRO A 307 -13.89 -25.46 10.02
C PRO A 307 -14.58 -26.77 9.62
N VAL A 308 -13.86 -27.87 9.61
CA VAL A 308 -14.43 -29.19 9.39
C VAL A 308 -15.11 -29.59 10.70
N LYS A 309 -16.41 -29.89 10.63
CA LYS A 309 -17.19 -30.41 11.76
C LYS A 309 -16.76 -31.84 12.14
N SER A 310 -15.47 -32.14 12.33
CA SER A 310 -14.97 -33.33 13.02
C SER A 310 -13.43 -33.32 13.18
N ARG A 311 -12.95 -32.92 14.35
CA ARG A 311 -12.00 -33.73 15.14
C ARG A 311 -12.33 -33.58 16.62
N ARG A 312 -13.39 -34.28 17.06
CA ARG A 312 -13.40 -34.80 18.43
C ARG A 312 -12.28 -35.83 18.51
N SER A 313 -11.10 -35.43 18.98
CA SER A 313 -10.20 -36.38 19.63
C SER A 313 -10.83 -36.75 20.97
N LEU A 314 -11.03 -38.05 21.15
CA LEU A 314 -11.37 -38.72 22.41
C LEU A 314 -10.46 -38.29 23.55
#